data_AF-A0A3M1IM22-F1
#
_entry.id   AF-A0A3M1IM22-F1
#
_cell.length_a   1.000
_cell.length_b   1.000
_cell.length_c   1.000
_cell.angle_alpha   90.00
_cell.angle_beta   90.00
_cell.angle_gamma   90.00
#
_symmetry.space_group_name_H-M   'P 1'
#
loop_
_entity.id
_entity.type
_entity.pdbx_description
1 polymer ?
#
loop_
_entity_poly.entity_id
_entity_poly.type
_entity_poly.pdbx_seq_one_letter_code
_entity_poly.pdbx_strand_id
1 'polypeptide(L)'
;NRAPPPNAVRITFRKEIDLLHEGGNLQEDTVIRFAKARCQGSTAYAIAKLADLDLPTVFTCVFTGSPVALAILSKALGFSSAAFWEIVELRKAAKALPVNYMGEATSALEAVDSATAQRILRFLKVRRLAALAS
;
A
#
# COMPACT_ATOMS: atom_id res chain seq x y z
N ASN A 1 -25.38 -15.91 -20.49
CA ASN A 1 -24.13 -15.13 -20.34
C ASN A 1 -24.16 -14.28 -19.07
N ARG A 2 -23.89 -14.87 -17.90
CA ARG A 2 -23.67 -14.11 -16.66
C ARG A 2 -22.17 -13.84 -16.55
N ALA A 3 -21.79 -12.56 -16.55
CA ALA A 3 -20.44 -12.15 -16.16
C ALA A 3 -20.18 -12.62 -14.72
N PRO A 4 -18.95 -13.08 -14.40
CA PRO A 4 -18.60 -13.45 -13.03
C PRO A 4 -18.62 -12.21 -12.12
N PRO A 5 -18.87 -12.38 -10.81
CA PRO A 5 -18.87 -11.27 -9.86
C PRO A 5 -17.49 -10.60 -9.75
N PRO A 6 -17.39 -9.30 -9.44
CA PRO A 6 -16.14 -8.57 -9.32
C PRO A 6 -15.51 -8.84 -7.95
N ASN A 7 -15.08 -10.08 -7.72
CA ASN A 7 -14.30 -10.45 -6.54
C ASN A 7 -13.28 -11.52 -6.93
N ALA A 8 -12.15 -11.06 -7.44
CA ALA A 8 -10.91 -11.79 -7.35
C ALA A 8 -9.77 -10.77 -7.40
N VAL A 9 -9.25 -10.41 -6.23
CA VAL A 9 -7.84 -10.07 -6.11
C VAL A 9 -7.08 -11.31 -6.61
N ARG A 10 -6.86 -11.44 -7.91
CA ARG A 10 -5.97 -12.46 -8.47
C ARG A 10 -4.58 -12.06 -8.00
N ILE A 11 -4.14 -12.59 -6.86
CA ILE A 11 -2.79 -12.35 -6.33
C ILE A 11 -1.83 -13.13 -7.23
N THR A 12 -1.38 -12.50 -8.30
CA THR A 12 -0.61 -13.16 -9.37
C THR A 12 0.81 -13.53 -8.94
N PHE A 13 1.32 -12.94 -7.85
CA PHE A 13 2.74 -13.04 -7.44
C PHE A 13 2.95 -13.38 -5.96
N ARG A 14 1.96 -13.99 -5.28
CA ARG A 14 2.02 -14.22 -3.83
C ARG A 14 3.28 -14.97 -3.40
N LYS A 15 3.56 -16.10 -4.07
CA LYS A 15 4.70 -16.97 -3.77
C LYS A 15 6.03 -16.25 -3.98
N GLU A 16 6.16 -15.45 -5.04
CA GLU A 16 7.36 -14.65 -5.30
C GLU A 16 7.58 -13.63 -4.19
N ILE A 17 6.53 -12.93 -3.77
CA ILE A 17 6.60 -11.94 -2.69
C ILE A 17 6.99 -12.59 -1.36
N ASP A 18 6.41 -13.75 -1.04
CA ASP A 18 6.75 -14.50 0.17
C ASP A 18 8.23 -14.92 0.16
N LEU A 19 8.74 -15.45 -0.95
CA LEU A 19 10.16 -15.83 -1.09
C LEU A 19 11.10 -14.62 -0.98
N LEU A 20 10.76 -13.50 -1.61
CA LEU A 20 11.55 -12.26 -1.51
C LEU A 20 11.55 -11.74 -0.07
N HIS A 21 10.42 -11.80 0.63
CA HIS A 21 10.31 -11.34 2.01
C HIS A 21 11.10 -12.24 2.96
N GLU A 22 10.95 -13.55 2.86
CA GLU A 22 11.68 -14.53 3.68
C GLU A 22 13.19 -14.43 3.47
N GLY A 23 13.64 -14.12 2.24
CA GLY A 23 15.04 -13.89 1.92
C GLY A 23 15.57 -12.48 2.26
N GLY A 24 14.76 -11.58 2.83
CA GLY A 24 15.16 -10.20 3.12
C GLY A 24 15.39 -9.31 1.89
N ASN A 25 14.93 -9.77 0.71
CA ASN A 25 15.13 -9.12 -0.59
C ASN A 25 13.89 -8.39 -1.10
N LEU A 26 12.78 -8.41 -0.36
CA LEU A 26 11.61 -7.60 -0.70
C LEU A 26 11.94 -6.13 -0.45
N GLN A 27 11.91 -5.32 -1.50
CA GLN A 27 12.30 -3.91 -1.49
C GLN A 27 11.30 -3.05 -2.25
N GLU A 28 11.46 -1.73 -2.15
CA GLU A 28 10.65 -0.72 -2.85
C GLU A 28 10.51 -1.00 -4.36
N ASP A 29 11.60 -1.35 -5.05
CA ASP A 29 11.60 -1.64 -6.49
C ASP A 29 10.60 -2.74 -6.89
N THR A 30 10.41 -3.72 -6.00
CA THR A 30 9.43 -4.79 -6.22
C THR A 30 7.99 -4.24 -6.18
N VAL A 31 7.72 -3.33 -5.26
CA VAL A 31 6.42 -2.63 -5.14
C VAL A 31 6.16 -1.78 -6.38
N ILE A 32 7.16 -1.00 -6.82
CA ILE A 32 7.09 -0.19 -8.04
C ILE A 32 6.78 -1.08 -9.25
N ARG A 33 7.50 -2.20 -9.41
CA ARG A 33 7.29 -3.14 -10.53
C ARG A 33 5.84 -3.64 -10.57
N PHE A 34 5.27 -4.04 -9.43
CA PHE A 34 3.87 -4.49 -9.39
C PHE A 34 2.88 -3.35 -9.63
N ALA A 35 3.18 -2.15 -9.16
CA ALA A 35 2.33 -0.98 -9.41
C ALA A 35 2.28 -0.61 -10.89
N LYS A 36 3.43 -0.58 -11.56
CA LYS A 36 3.53 -0.37 -13.02
C LYS A 36 2.79 -1.44 -13.82
N ALA A 37 2.86 -2.70 -13.36
CA ALA A 37 2.14 -3.82 -13.94
C ALA A 37 0.63 -3.83 -13.63
N ARG A 38 0.10 -2.79 -12.97
CA ARG A 38 -1.30 -2.65 -12.57
C ARG A 38 -1.85 -3.78 -11.70
N CYS A 39 -0.97 -4.43 -10.94
CA CYS A 39 -1.30 -5.57 -10.10
C CYS A 39 -1.66 -5.15 -8.67
N GLN A 40 -2.86 -4.59 -8.46
CA GLN A 40 -3.29 -4.08 -7.14
C GLN A 40 -3.09 -5.07 -5.99
N GLY A 41 -3.47 -6.34 -6.20
CA GLY A 41 -3.33 -7.39 -5.19
C GLY A 41 -1.88 -7.63 -4.77
N SER A 42 -0.98 -7.74 -5.74
CA SER A 42 0.45 -7.97 -5.49
C SER A 42 1.12 -6.73 -4.90
N THR A 43 0.76 -5.53 -5.36
CA THR A 43 1.25 -4.27 -4.76
C THR A 43 0.84 -4.17 -3.28
N ALA A 44 -0.44 -4.37 -2.95
CA ALA A 44 -0.89 -4.34 -1.56
C ALA A 44 -0.26 -5.46 -0.71
N TYR A 45 -0.10 -6.67 -1.28
CA TYR A 45 0.51 -7.78 -0.55
C TYR A 45 1.99 -7.53 -0.23
N ALA A 46 2.76 -7.00 -1.19
CA ALA A 46 4.15 -6.60 -0.96
C ALA A 46 4.26 -5.51 0.11
N ILE A 47 3.41 -4.47 0.04
CA ILE A 47 3.37 -3.41 1.06
C ILE A 47 2.96 -3.98 2.43
N ALA A 48 2.02 -4.92 2.49
CA ALA A 48 1.60 -5.56 3.74
C ALA A 48 2.73 -6.33 4.42
N LYS A 49 3.55 -7.02 3.64
CA LYS A 49 4.77 -7.70 4.15
C LYS A 49 5.80 -6.70 4.67
N LEU A 50 6.13 -5.67 3.88
CA LEU A 50 7.08 -4.63 4.28
C LEU A 50 6.62 -3.85 5.52
N ALA A 51 5.32 -3.55 5.61
CA ALA A 51 4.73 -2.85 6.73
C ALA A 51 4.46 -3.73 7.93
N ASP A 52 4.54 -5.06 7.80
CA ASP A 52 4.09 -6.03 8.80
C ASP A 52 2.68 -5.69 9.32
N LEU A 53 1.77 -5.53 8.36
CA LEU A 53 0.35 -5.27 8.57
C LEU A 53 -0.48 -6.33 7.82
N ASP A 54 -1.76 -6.49 8.19
CA ASP A 54 -2.64 -7.38 7.44
C ASP A 54 -3.01 -6.77 6.08
N LEU A 55 -3.26 -7.66 5.11
CA LEU A 55 -3.59 -7.26 3.74
C LEU A 55 -4.86 -6.40 3.66
N PRO A 56 -5.97 -6.69 4.36
CA PRO A 56 -7.15 -5.83 4.35
C PRO A 56 -6.88 -4.37 4.79
N THR A 57 -6.13 -4.19 5.89
CA THR A 57 -5.73 -2.86 6.38
C THR A 57 -4.91 -2.13 5.33
N VAL A 58 -3.89 -2.78 4.76
CA VAL A 58 -3.04 -2.16 3.75
C VAL A 58 -3.81 -1.87 2.47
N PHE A 59 -4.65 -2.79 2.00
CA PHE A 59 -5.49 -2.57 0.83
C PHE A 59 -6.40 -1.36 1.03
N THR A 60 -6.97 -1.21 2.22
CA THR A 60 -7.77 -0.03 2.59
C THR A 60 -6.93 1.22 2.51
N CYS A 61 -5.81 1.29 3.24
CA CYS A 61 -4.94 2.46 3.23
C CYS A 61 -4.38 2.79 1.84
N VAL A 62 -4.12 1.78 1.00
CA VAL A 62 -3.46 1.89 -0.32
C VAL A 62 -4.44 2.08 -1.47
N PHE A 63 -5.72 1.72 -1.39
CA PHE A 63 -6.65 1.86 -2.54
C PHE A 63 -7.98 2.53 -2.23
N THR A 64 -8.46 2.49 -0.98
CA THR A 64 -9.79 3.06 -0.64
C THR A 64 -9.70 4.25 0.31
N GLY A 65 -8.62 4.38 1.07
CA GLY A 65 -8.37 5.46 2.02
C GLY A 65 -7.91 6.76 1.38
N SER A 66 -7.72 7.77 2.23
CA SER A 66 -7.25 9.10 1.83
C SER A 66 -5.82 9.06 1.26
N PRO A 67 -5.40 10.10 0.50
CA PRO A 67 -4.02 10.27 0.09
C PRO A 67 -3.05 10.33 1.29
N VAL A 68 -3.52 10.86 2.43
CA VAL A 68 -2.74 10.92 3.69
C VAL A 68 -2.39 9.53 4.20
N ALA A 69 -3.33 8.57 4.15
CA ALA A 69 -3.05 7.19 4.56
C ALA A 69 -1.95 6.56 3.70
N LEU A 70 -1.93 6.84 2.39
CA LEU A 70 -0.85 6.40 1.50
C LEU A 70 0.47 7.05 1.87
N ALA A 71 0.48 8.38 2.06
CA ALA A 71 1.68 9.14 2.37
C ALA A 71 2.31 8.64 3.67
N ILE A 72 1.50 8.40 4.71
CA ILE A 72 1.96 7.80 5.97
C ILE A 72 2.60 6.43 5.72
N LEU A 73 1.96 5.53 4.98
CA LEU A 73 2.54 4.22 4.69
C LEU A 73 3.85 4.34 3.91
N SER A 74 3.89 5.12 2.84
CA SER A 74 5.09 5.32 2.03
C SER A 74 6.24 5.88 2.87
N LYS A 75 6.00 6.93 3.67
CA LYS A 75 7.02 7.53 4.55
C LYS A 75 7.48 6.58 5.65
N ALA A 76 6.55 5.82 6.24
CA ALA A 76 6.88 4.82 7.27
C ALA A 76 7.66 3.63 6.70
N LEU A 77 7.60 3.38 5.39
CA LEU A 77 8.41 2.35 4.74
C LEU A 77 9.70 2.90 4.13
N GLY A 78 9.93 4.22 4.24
CA GLY A 78 11.09 4.87 3.62
C GLY A 78 11.01 4.91 2.10
N PHE A 79 9.81 4.78 1.52
CA PHE A 79 9.64 4.88 0.07
C PHE A 79 9.96 6.29 -0.43
N SER A 80 10.59 6.33 -1.59
CA SER A 80 10.79 7.50 -2.41
C SER A 80 9.46 8.10 -2.88
N SER A 81 9.51 9.39 -3.25
CA SER A 81 8.39 10.06 -3.90
C SER A 81 8.00 9.38 -5.23
N ALA A 82 8.97 8.78 -5.94
CA ALA A 82 8.71 8.05 -7.17
C ALA A 82 7.78 6.84 -6.92
N ALA A 83 8.06 6.00 -5.92
CA ALA A 83 7.18 4.88 -5.59
C ALA A 83 5.80 5.34 -5.13
N PHE A 84 5.72 6.43 -4.35
CA PHE A 84 4.44 7.01 -3.97
C PHE A 84 3.58 7.36 -5.20
N TRP A 85 4.16 8.05 -6.17
CA TRP A 85 3.44 8.46 -7.38
C TRP A 85 3.06 7.29 -8.28
N GLU A 86 3.88 6.25 -8.37
CA GLU A 86 3.53 5.01 -9.09
C GLU A 86 2.32 4.31 -8.44
N ILE A 87 2.20 4.33 -7.12
CA ILE A 87 1.04 3.80 -6.41
C ILE A 87 -0.19 4.71 -6.61
N VAL A 88 -0.01 6.03 -6.69
CA VAL A 88 -1.10 6.96 -7.03
C VAL A 88 -1.61 6.73 -8.45
N GLU A 89 -0.74 6.55 -9.43
CA GLU A 89 -1.14 6.23 -10.81
C GLU A 89 -1.83 4.86 -10.88
N LEU A 90 -1.41 3.88 -10.07
CA LEU A 90 -2.15 2.63 -9.91
C LEU A 90 -3.58 2.85 -9.37
N ARG A 91 -3.77 3.72 -8.37
CA ARG A 91 -5.12 4.05 -7.86
C ARG A 91 -5.99 4.64 -8.95
N LYS A 92 -5.45 5.61 -9.70
CA LYS A 92 -6.13 6.30 -10.78
C LYS A 92 -6.50 5.36 -11.92
N ALA A 93 -5.65 4.38 -12.21
CA ALA A 93 -5.92 3.32 -13.17
C ALA A 93 -7.06 2.40 -12.75
N ALA A 94 -7.22 2.16 -11.45
CA ALA A 94 -8.21 1.24 -10.91
C ALA A 94 -9.58 1.88 -10.65
N LYS A 95 -9.62 3.19 -10.35
CA LYS A 95 -10.86 3.93 -10.10
C LYS A 95 -10.74 5.41 -10.43
N ALA A 96 -11.86 6.04 -10.75
CA ALA A 96 -11.93 7.49 -10.84
C ALA A 96 -11.58 8.12 -9.48
N LEU A 97 -10.70 9.13 -9.50
CA LEU A 97 -10.29 9.89 -8.34
C LEU A 97 -10.96 11.27 -8.34
N PRO A 98 -11.21 11.87 -7.17
CA PRO A 98 -11.67 13.26 -7.07
C PRO A 98 -10.75 14.23 -7.83
N VAL A 99 -11.31 15.33 -8.34
CA VAL A 99 -10.58 16.34 -9.13
C VAL A 99 -9.40 16.93 -8.34
N ASN A 100 -9.57 17.13 -7.03
CA ASN A 100 -8.57 17.70 -6.14
C ASN A 100 -7.58 16.67 -5.57
N TYR A 101 -7.74 15.38 -5.89
CA TYR A 101 -6.98 14.30 -5.26
C TYR A 101 -5.46 14.46 -5.45
N MET A 102 -5.01 14.93 -6.62
CA MET A 102 -3.58 15.10 -6.88
C MET A 102 -2.97 16.20 -5.99
N GLY A 103 -3.70 17.29 -5.78
CA GLY A 103 -3.28 18.34 -4.85
C GLY A 103 -3.22 17.82 -3.41
N GLU A 104 -4.24 17.09 -2.97
CA GLU A 104 -4.25 16.46 -1.64
C GLU A 104 -3.11 15.45 -1.46
N ALA A 105 -2.79 14.67 -2.50
CA ALA A 105 -1.69 13.70 -2.47
C ALA A 105 -0.32 14.38 -2.35
N THR A 106 -0.11 15.48 -3.09
CA THR A 106 1.11 16.29 -2.96
C THR A 106 1.23 16.86 -1.55
N SER A 107 0.19 17.55 -1.07
CA SER A 107 0.20 18.14 0.28
C SER A 107 0.41 17.10 1.36
N ALA A 108 -0.18 15.92 1.23
CA ALA A 108 0.02 14.81 2.16
C ALA A 108 1.47 14.30 2.18
N LEU A 109 2.08 14.14 1.00
CA LEU A 109 3.46 13.65 0.89
C LEU A 109 4.48 14.62 1.48
N GLU A 110 4.21 15.93 1.37
CA GLU A 110 5.05 17.00 1.92
C GLU A 110 4.84 17.20 3.43
N ALA A 111 3.58 17.16 3.90
CA ALA A 111 3.25 17.44 5.29
C ALA A 111 3.63 16.31 6.25
N VAL A 112 3.65 15.06 5.78
CA VAL A 112 3.96 13.90 6.63
C VAL A 112 5.47 13.68 6.71
N ASP A 113 6.05 13.93 7.87
CA ASP A 113 7.43 13.56 8.17
C ASP A 113 7.57 12.06 8.49
N SER A 114 8.75 11.51 8.23
CA SER A 114 9.02 10.08 8.40
C SER A 114 8.95 9.61 9.86
N ALA A 115 9.29 10.45 10.83
CA ALA A 115 9.27 10.06 12.25
C ALA A 115 7.82 9.92 12.76
N THR A 116 6.95 10.84 12.37
CA THR A 116 5.51 10.80 12.65
C THR A 116 4.88 9.60 11.95
N ALA A 117 5.21 9.35 10.68
CA ALA A 117 4.72 8.19 9.95
C ALA A 117 5.10 6.86 10.64
N GLN A 118 6.36 6.73 11.08
CA GLN A 118 6.83 5.57 11.84
C GLN A 118 6.08 5.38 13.15
N ARG A 119 5.81 6.46 13.90
CA ARG A 119 5.01 6.40 15.14
C ARG A 119 3.59 5.91 14.89
N ILE A 120 2.95 6.42 13.84
CA ILE A 120 1.59 5.98 13.45
C ILE A 120 1.60 4.50 13.07
N LEU A 121 2.56 4.06 12.26
CA LEU A 121 2.67 2.64 11.88
C LEU A 121 2.86 1.74 13.10
N ARG A 122 3.73 2.12 14.05
CA ARG A 122 3.91 1.37 15.30
C ARG A 122 2.61 1.29 16.11
N PHE A 123 1.88 2.40 16.23
CA PHE A 123 0.59 2.41 16.91
C PHE A 123 -0.42 1.45 16.27
N LEU A 124 -0.50 1.42 14.92
CA LEU A 124 -1.38 0.49 14.20
C LEU A 124 -1.01 -0.97 14.47
N LYS A 125 0.29 -1.29 14.52
CA LYS A 125 0.78 -2.64 14.87
C LYS A 125 0.37 -3.04 16.28
N VAL A 126 0.59 -2.18 17.27
CA VAL A 126 0.23 -2.45 18.68
C VAL A 126 -1.27 -2.65 18.83
N ARG A 127 -2.10 -1.81 18.20
CA ARG A 127 -3.55 -1.93 18.26
C ARG A 127 -4.05 -3.25 17.66
N ARG A 128 -3.41 -3.73 16.59
CA ARG A 128 -3.71 -5.03 15.98
C ARG A 128 -3.35 -6.19 16.91
N LEU A 129 -2.18 -6.15 17.55
CA LEU A 129 -1.78 -7.19 18.50
C LEU A 129 -2.75 -7.29 19.67
N ALA A 130 -3.21 -6.14 20.21
CA ALA A 130 -4.20 -6.10 21.28
C ALA A 130 -5.55 -6.71 20.85
N ALA A 131 -6.01 -6.42 19.63
CA ALA A 131 -7.26 -6.97 19.09
C ALA A 131 -7.20 -8.49 18.79
N LEU A 132 -6.02 -9.05 18.54
CA LEU A 132 -5.82 -10.49 18.35
C LEU A 132 -5.68 -11.28 19.67
N ALA A 133 -5.37 -10.59 20.76
CA ALA A 133 -5.22 -11.17 22.10
C ALA A 133 -6.53 -11.13 22.93
N SER A 134 -7.59 -10.55 22.38
CA SER A 134 -8.94 -10.44 22.96
C SER A 134 -9.88 -11.43 22.30
#